data_AF-A0A7R8UCN6-F1
#
_entry.id   AF-A0A7R8UCN6-F1
#
_cell.length_a   1.000
_cell.length_b   1.000
_cell.length_c   1.000
_cell.angle_alpha   90.00
_cell.angle_beta   90.00
_cell.angle_gamma   90.00
#
_symmetry.space_group_name_H-M   'P 1'
#
loop_
_entity.id
_entity.type
_entity.pdbx_description
1 polymer ?
#
loop_
_entity_poly.entity_id
_entity_poly.type
_entity_poly.pdbx_seq_one_letter_code
_entity_poly.pdbx_strand_id
1 'polypeptide(L)'
;MQPLIDRGHDVTIVTTLPLENIDKRYRHIQLDVPPLPKEFMSGMIKDTKGFLGGLTAMKSAIDFGSQHSNLTLQDPRMKRLMAEEKFDLVILGFFLNLFQLGVAASFKCPVVLSLTQRAQNLINDFVGNPTEVFYVPHMRSGLNQPLSFFERVKNVIVSLAIDKGFASYIDYRMELLYNYNFPPEKFPSYEEMLKNVSLVLTISHFSEGVIRPDVPAIVEVAGIQVKPKPEELPKVSHSSIVNFNGRCKV
;
A
#
# COMPACT_ATOMS: atom_id res chain seq x y z
N MET A 1 15.38 -3.21 -0.17
CA MET A 1 15.79 -4.59 0.17
C MET A 1 17.31 -4.75 0.29
N GLN A 2 18.13 -4.16 -0.60
CA GLN A 2 19.60 -4.25 -0.54
C GLN A 2 20.22 -3.97 0.85
N PRO A 3 19.79 -2.94 1.60
CA PRO A 3 20.36 -2.65 2.91
C PRO A 3 20.06 -3.70 3.99
N LEU A 4 19.06 -4.57 3.80
CA LEU A 4 18.78 -5.70 4.69
C LEU A 4 19.75 -6.85 4.42
N ILE A 5 19.96 -7.14 3.13
CA ILE A 5 20.92 -8.15 2.67
C ILE A 5 22.34 -7.78 3.12
N ASP A 6 22.73 -6.51 2.97
CA ASP A 6 24.07 -6.05 3.36
C ASP A 6 24.31 -6.10 4.88
N ARG A 7 23.23 -6.13 5.68
CA ARG A 7 23.28 -6.33 7.13
C ARG A 7 23.24 -7.81 7.55
N GLY A 8 23.22 -8.73 6.59
CA GLY A 8 23.25 -10.17 6.84
C GLY A 8 21.88 -10.80 7.14
N HIS A 9 20.77 -10.11 6.85
CA HIS A 9 19.45 -10.72 6.96
C HIS A 9 19.19 -11.70 5.82
N ASP A 10 18.57 -12.84 6.13
CA ASP A 10 18.03 -13.75 5.13
C ASP A 10 16.72 -13.18 4.59
N VAL A 11 16.67 -12.95 3.27
CA VAL A 11 15.56 -12.25 2.61
C VAL A 11 14.96 -13.18 1.57
N THR A 12 13.67 -13.48 1.74
CA THR A 12 12.86 -14.10 0.69
C THR A 12 11.91 -13.06 0.11
N ILE A 13 12.03 -12.83 -1.20
CA ILE A 13 11.15 -11.92 -1.95
C ILE A 13 10.17 -12.78 -2.74
N VAL A 14 8.88 -12.54 -2.55
CA VAL A 14 7.79 -13.19 -3.29
C VAL A 14 7.16 -12.16 -4.22
N THR A 15 7.15 -12.42 -5.53
CA THR A 15 6.57 -11.48 -6.52
C THR A 15 5.73 -12.21 -7.57
N THR A 16 4.74 -11.53 -8.15
CA THR A 16 4.03 -12.01 -9.34
C THR A 16 4.66 -11.52 -10.64
N LEU A 17 5.39 -10.40 -10.59
CA LEU A 17 6.14 -9.86 -11.72
C LEU A 17 7.58 -10.38 -11.74
N PRO A 18 8.18 -10.58 -12.93
CA PRO A 18 9.58 -10.92 -13.04
C PRO A 18 10.44 -9.76 -12.51
N LEU A 19 11.49 -10.10 -11.77
CA LEU A 19 12.50 -9.15 -11.33
C LEU A 19 13.68 -9.19 -12.30
N GLU A 20 14.13 -8.02 -12.75
CA GLU A 20 15.38 -7.89 -13.47
C GLU A 20 16.55 -7.87 -12.47
N ASN A 21 17.69 -8.47 -12.84
CA ASN A 21 18.92 -8.45 -12.04
C ASN A 21 18.79 -9.05 -10.63
N ILE A 22 18.27 -10.29 -10.54
CA ILE A 22 18.18 -11.03 -9.27
C ILE A 22 19.57 -11.20 -8.66
N ASP A 23 19.78 -10.64 -7.46
CA ASP A 23 20.99 -10.85 -6.67
C ASP A 23 20.94 -12.25 -6.03
N LYS A 24 22.04 -13.01 -6.10
CA LYS A 24 22.14 -14.37 -5.53
C LYS A 24 22.10 -14.39 -4.00
N ARG A 25 22.26 -13.24 -3.34
CA ARG A 25 22.27 -13.09 -1.88
C ARG A 25 20.87 -13.11 -1.23
N TYR A 26 19.80 -13.13 -2.02
CA TYR A 26 18.44 -13.30 -1.51
C TYR A 26 17.70 -14.38 -2.30
N ARG A 27 16.68 -14.97 -1.68
CA ARG A 27 15.83 -15.95 -2.35
C ARG A 27 14.68 -15.24 -3.05
N HIS A 28 14.47 -15.54 -4.33
CA HIS A 28 13.33 -15.02 -5.10
C HIS A 28 12.36 -16.16 -5.42
N ILE A 29 11.09 -15.98 -5.05
CA ILE A 29 9.99 -16.85 -5.44
C ILE A 29 9.06 -16.05 -6.35
N GLN A 30 9.20 -16.27 -7.65
CA GLN A 30 8.21 -15.75 -8.59
C GLN A 30 6.99 -16.67 -8.58
N LEU A 31 5.81 -16.10 -8.39
CA LEU A 31 4.51 -16.76 -8.47
C LEU A 31 3.92 -16.59 -9.87
N ASP A 32 3.24 -17.62 -10.35
CA ASP A 32 2.67 -17.68 -11.70
C ASP A 32 1.21 -17.29 -11.62
N VAL A 33 1.01 -15.99 -11.45
CA VAL A 33 -0.32 -15.37 -11.36
C VAL A 33 -0.49 -14.51 -12.61
N PRO A 34 -1.63 -14.58 -13.32
CA PRO A 34 -1.88 -13.76 -14.49
C PRO A 34 -1.64 -12.27 -14.18
N PRO A 35 -0.90 -11.54 -15.04
CA PRO A 35 -0.62 -10.13 -14.81
C PRO A 35 -1.92 -9.33 -14.72
N LEU A 36 -1.86 -8.20 -14.01
CA LEU A 36 -2.99 -7.26 -13.95
C LEU A 36 -3.39 -6.86 -15.38
N PRO A 37 -4.66 -7.05 -15.80
CA PRO A 37 -5.15 -6.62 -17.10
C PRO A 37 -4.89 -5.13 -17.32
N LYS A 38 -4.46 -4.74 -18.52
CA LYS A 38 -4.20 -3.33 -18.85
C LYS A 38 -5.46 -2.49 -18.69
N GLU A 39 -6.62 -3.10 -18.92
CA GLU A 39 -7.95 -2.53 -18.77
C GLU A 39 -8.19 -2.11 -17.32
N PHE A 40 -7.79 -2.94 -16.35
CA PHE A 40 -7.86 -2.62 -14.93
C PHE A 40 -7.02 -1.38 -14.59
N MET A 41 -5.76 -1.36 -15.04
CA MET A 41 -4.86 -0.23 -14.84
C MET A 41 -5.40 1.06 -15.48
N SER A 42 -5.98 0.95 -16.68
CA SER A 42 -6.57 2.09 -17.39
C SER A 42 -7.89 2.56 -16.79
N GLY A 43 -8.69 1.66 -16.22
CA GLY A 43 -9.98 1.94 -15.57
C GLY A 43 -9.80 2.70 -14.25
N MET A 44 -8.76 2.38 -13.48
CA MET A 44 -8.38 3.16 -12.29
C MET A 44 -8.07 4.64 -12.61
N ILE A 45 -7.61 4.93 -13.83
CA ILE A 45 -7.25 6.28 -14.27
C ILE A 45 -8.45 6.99 -14.93
N LYS A 46 -9.35 6.26 -15.59
CA LYS A 46 -10.39 6.83 -16.46
C LYS A 46 -11.77 7.03 -15.81
N ASP A 47 -12.12 6.29 -14.76
CA ASP A 47 -13.51 6.25 -14.22
C ASP A 47 -13.76 7.05 -12.93
N THR A 48 -13.11 8.21 -12.78
CA THR A 48 -13.20 9.03 -11.55
C THR A 48 -14.14 10.23 -11.65
N LYS A 49 -14.98 10.33 -12.70
CA LYS A 49 -15.91 11.46 -12.84
C LYS A 49 -17.07 11.35 -11.83
N GLY A 50 -16.99 12.16 -10.77
CA GLY A 50 -18.04 12.30 -9.76
C GLY A 50 -17.97 11.26 -8.62
N PHE A 51 -18.76 11.48 -7.58
CA PHE A 51 -18.74 10.66 -6.35
C PHE A 51 -19.10 9.19 -6.58
N LEU A 52 -20.17 8.91 -7.35
CA LEU A 52 -20.59 7.54 -7.66
C LEU A 52 -19.56 6.80 -8.54
N GLY A 53 -18.98 7.47 -9.53
CA GLY A 53 -17.91 6.89 -10.36
C GLY A 53 -16.70 6.51 -9.52
N GLY A 54 -16.27 7.40 -8.61
CA GLY A 54 -15.19 7.11 -7.66
C GLY A 54 -15.47 5.90 -6.75
N LEU A 55 -16.69 5.75 -6.24
CA LEU A 55 -17.07 4.56 -5.45
C LEU A 55 -17.04 3.27 -6.28
N THR A 56 -17.55 3.30 -7.51
CA THR A 56 -17.55 2.13 -8.41
C THR A 56 -16.12 1.73 -8.80
N ALA A 57 -15.28 2.68 -9.18
CA ALA A 57 -13.88 2.43 -9.50
C ALA A 57 -13.14 1.80 -8.32
N MET A 58 -13.42 2.28 -7.10
CA MET A 58 -12.81 1.79 -5.89
C MET A 58 -13.29 0.38 -5.50
N LYS A 59 -14.59 0.09 -5.64
CA LYS A 59 -15.11 -1.27 -5.47
C LYS A 59 -14.45 -2.23 -6.45
N SER A 60 -14.34 -1.85 -7.72
CA SER A 60 -13.64 -2.65 -8.74
C SER A 60 -12.17 -2.86 -8.39
N ALA A 61 -11.48 -1.84 -7.87
CA ALA A 61 -10.10 -1.95 -7.39
C ALA A 61 -9.96 -2.97 -6.25
N ILE A 62 -10.86 -2.93 -5.28
CA ILE A 62 -10.87 -3.88 -4.15
C ILE A 62 -11.16 -5.29 -4.65
N ASP A 63 -12.21 -5.49 -5.45
CA ASP A 63 -12.61 -6.81 -5.92
C ASP A 63 -11.48 -7.45 -6.75
N PHE A 64 -10.88 -6.68 -7.67
CA PHE A 64 -9.77 -7.16 -8.50
C PHE A 64 -8.51 -7.43 -7.68
N GLY A 65 -8.10 -6.48 -6.84
CA GLY A 65 -6.92 -6.61 -5.98
C GLY A 65 -7.04 -7.80 -5.02
N SER A 66 -8.25 -8.04 -4.52
CA SER A 66 -8.56 -9.17 -3.64
C SER A 66 -8.49 -10.51 -4.37
N GLN A 67 -9.09 -10.60 -5.55
CA GLN A 67 -9.04 -11.82 -6.37
C GLN A 67 -7.60 -12.17 -6.76
N HIS A 68 -6.83 -11.20 -7.24
CA HIS A 68 -5.43 -11.40 -7.62
C HIS A 68 -4.57 -11.84 -6.43
N SER A 69 -4.77 -11.22 -5.26
CA SER A 69 -4.08 -11.61 -4.03
C SER A 69 -4.49 -13.01 -3.56
N ASN A 70 -5.76 -13.39 -3.75
CA ASN A 70 -6.22 -14.72 -3.40
C ASN A 70 -5.55 -15.78 -4.30
N LEU A 71 -5.43 -15.53 -5.61
CA LEU A 71 -4.66 -16.40 -6.51
C LEU A 71 -3.20 -16.56 -6.05
N THR A 72 -2.60 -15.46 -5.59
CA THR A 72 -1.23 -15.44 -5.05
C THR A 72 -1.11 -16.34 -3.81
N LEU A 73 -2.06 -16.29 -2.87
CA LEU A 73 -2.06 -17.17 -1.70
C LEU A 73 -2.34 -18.64 -2.05
N GLN A 74 -3.13 -18.89 -3.09
CA GLN A 74 -3.49 -20.24 -3.51
C GLN A 74 -2.38 -20.93 -4.31
N ASP A 75 -1.37 -20.19 -4.77
CA ASP A 75 -0.20 -20.73 -5.47
C ASP A 75 0.50 -21.81 -4.61
N PRO A 76 0.82 -23.00 -5.17
CA PRO A 76 1.48 -24.07 -4.42
C PRO A 76 2.81 -23.65 -3.78
N ARG A 77 3.58 -22.76 -4.41
CA ARG A 77 4.84 -22.25 -3.85
C ARG A 77 4.60 -21.39 -2.62
N MET A 78 3.54 -20.57 -2.64
CA MET A 78 3.17 -19.74 -1.49
C MET A 78 2.64 -20.59 -0.34
N LYS A 79 1.80 -21.60 -0.62
CA LYS A 79 1.34 -22.56 0.39
C LYS A 79 2.49 -23.35 1.00
N ARG A 80 3.45 -23.79 0.19
CA ARG A 80 4.65 -24.49 0.67
C ARG A 80 5.48 -23.59 1.58
N LEU A 81 5.72 -22.34 1.16
CA LEU A 81 6.42 -21.34 1.96
C LEU A 81 5.78 -21.18 3.35
N MET A 82 4.45 -21.01 3.41
CA MET A 82 3.71 -20.87 4.67
C MET A 82 3.70 -22.14 5.53
N ALA A 83 3.89 -23.32 4.94
CA ALA A 83 3.82 -24.60 5.65
C ALA A 83 5.18 -25.09 6.16
N GLU A 84 6.25 -24.85 5.39
CA GLU A 84 7.57 -25.45 5.62
C GLU A 84 8.58 -24.47 6.22
N GLU A 85 8.35 -23.15 6.09
CA GLU A 85 9.33 -22.13 6.44
C GLU A 85 8.84 -21.22 7.57
N LYS A 86 9.79 -20.50 8.17
CA LYS A 86 9.56 -19.55 9.27
C LYS A 86 10.26 -18.25 8.96
N PHE A 87 9.62 -17.14 9.34
CA PHE A 87 10.16 -15.80 9.20
C PHE A 87 9.90 -15.02 10.47
N ASP A 88 10.81 -14.12 10.82
CA ASP A 88 10.70 -13.24 11.99
C ASP A 88 10.01 -11.91 11.65
N LEU A 89 9.80 -11.63 10.36
CA LEU A 89 9.20 -10.39 9.87
C LEU A 89 8.57 -10.59 8.49
N VAL A 90 7.39 -10.01 8.26
CA VAL A 90 6.77 -9.92 6.94
C VAL A 90 6.59 -8.46 6.53
N ILE A 91 7.03 -8.12 5.32
CA ILE A 91 6.79 -6.80 4.71
C ILE A 91 5.73 -6.96 3.62
N LEU A 92 4.57 -6.33 3.80
CA LEU A 92 3.46 -6.38 2.85
C LEU A 92 3.26 -5.04 2.14
N GLY A 93 3.07 -5.07 0.82
CA GLY A 93 2.62 -3.91 0.08
C GLY A 93 1.15 -3.64 0.37
N PHE A 94 0.82 -2.45 0.89
CA PHE A 94 -0.56 -2.07 1.16
C PHE A 94 -1.23 -1.45 -0.06
N PHE A 95 -2.34 -2.04 -0.51
CA PHE A 95 -3.21 -1.46 -1.54
C PHE A 95 -4.68 -1.85 -1.31
N LEU A 96 -5.31 -1.26 -0.29
CA LEU A 96 -6.72 -1.51 0.09
C LEU A 96 -7.07 -3.00 0.27
N ASN A 97 -6.06 -3.81 0.57
CA ASN A 97 -6.18 -5.24 0.76
C ASN A 97 -5.34 -5.66 1.97
N LEU A 98 -6.02 -6.07 3.04
CA LEU A 98 -5.40 -6.42 4.32
C LEU A 98 -5.60 -7.87 4.71
N PHE A 99 -6.38 -8.68 3.97
CA PHE A 99 -6.51 -10.10 4.32
C PHE A 99 -5.16 -10.86 4.22
N GLN A 100 -4.21 -10.31 3.46
CA GLN A 100 -2.84 -10.82 3.37
C GLN A 100 -2.09 -10.82 4.70
N LEU A 101 -2.58 -10.11 5.72
CA LEU A 101 -2.03 -10.18 7.08
C LEU A 101 -1.99 -11.62 7.61
N GLY A 102 -2.86 -12.52 7.13
CA GLY A 102 -2.84 -13.92 7.52
C GLY A 102 -1.58 -14.68 7.10
N VAL A 103 -0.81 -14.16 6.13
CA VAL A 103 0.54 -14.68 5.82
C VAL A 103 1.44 -14.55 7.05
N ALA A 104 1.43 -13.39 7.70
CA ALA A 104 2.19 -13.18 8.93
C ALA A 104 1.61 -13.96 10.11
N ALA A 105 0.30 -14.21 10.12
CA ALA A 105 -0.32 -15.12 11.09
C ALA A 105 0.23 -16.55 10.97
N SER A 106 0.45 -17.03 9.74
CA SER A 106 1.08 -18.34 9.47
C SER A 106 2.49 -18.43 10.03
N PHE A 107 3.28 -17.37 9.88
CA PHE A 107 4.64 -17.31 10.40
C PHE A 107 4.73 -16.92 11.88
N LYS A 108 3.63 -16.41 12.46
CA LYS A 108 3.54 -15.88 13.83
C LYS A 108 4.54 -14.75 14.10
N CYS A 109 4.62 -13.81 13.17
CA CYS A 109 5.59 -12.72 13.22
C CYS A 109 4.91 -11.35 13.05
N PRO A 110 5.58 -10.24 13.45
CA PRO A 110 5.09 -8.88 13.21
C PRO A 110 5.03 -8.52 11.72
N VAL A 111 4.20 -7.53 11.40
CA VAL A 111 4.02 -7.00 10.04
C VAL A 111 4.56 -5.59 9.90
N VAL A 112 5.27 -5.36 8.79
CA VAL A 112 5.56 -4.02 8.26
C VAL A 112 4.69 -3.77 7.03
N LEU A 113 3.91 -2.70 7.04
CA LEU A 113 3.16 -2.27 5.86
C LEU A 113 4.00 -1.30 5.03
N SER A 114 4.09 -1.54 3.73
CA SER A 114 4.74 -0.64 2.76
C SER A 114 3.68 0.02 1.90
N LEU A 115 3.47 1.31 2.08
CA LEU A 115 2.45 2.09 1.39
C LEU A 115 3.07 2.82 0.19
N THR A 116 2.42 2.71 -0.96
CA THR A 116 2.71 3.49 -2.16
C THR A 116 2.04 4.86 -2.15
N GLN A 117 1.42 5.22 -1.03
CA GLN A 117 0.76 6.50 -0.81
C GLN A 117 1.04 6.98 0.61
N ARG A 118 0.60 8.21 0.90
CA ARG A 118 0.62 8.77 2.25
C ARG A 118 -0.20 7.89 3.21
N ALA A 119 0.22 7.80 4.46
CA ALA A 119 -0.61 7.18 5.50
C ALA A 119 -1.99 7.85 5.54
N GLN A 120 -3.03 7.01 5.56
CA GLN A 120 -4.43 7.40 5.65
C GLN A 120 -4.94 7.13 7.07
N ASN A 121 -6.05 7.77 7.44
CA ASN A 121 -6.68 7.61 8.76
C ASN A 121 -6.94 6.13 9.12
N LEU A 122 -7.31 5.29 8.15
CA LEU A 122 -7.46 3.84 8.36
C LEU A 122 -6.18 3.17 8.89
N ILE A 123 -5.02 3.55 8.35
CA ILE A 123 -3.73 2.97 8.72
C ILE A 123 -3.25 3.52 10.07
N ASN A 124 -3.64 4.75 10.40
CA ASN A 124 -3.30 5.39 11.67
C ASN A 124 -3.81 4.54 12.85
N ASP A 125 -5.01 3.98 12.76
CA ASP A 125 -5.60 3.14 13.81
C ASP A 125 -4.79 1.86 14.08
N PHE A 126 -4.10 1.31 13.08
CA PHE A 126 -3.33 0.06 13.24
C PHE A 126 -2.09 0.23 14.10
N VAL A 127 -1.52 1.44 14.11
CA VAL A 127 -0.30 1.78 14.86
C VAL A 127 -0.55 2.81 15.97
N GLY A 128 -1.82 3.09 16.28
CA GLY A 128 -2.19 4.04 17.33
C GLY A 128 -1.84 5.50 17.04
N ASN A 129 -1.74 5.89 15.77
CA ASN A 129 -1.50 7.26 15.35
C ASN A 129 -2.77 8.11 15.52
N PRO A 130 -2.74 9.28 16.18
CA PRO A 130 -3.93 10.08 16.40
C PRO A 130 -4.46 10.69 15.09
N THR A 131 -5.78 10.64 14.88
CA THR A 131 -6.41 11.15 13.66
C THR A 131 -6.42 12.68 13.60
N GLU A 132 -6.08 13.23 12.44
CA GLU A 132 -5.74 14.63 12.22
C GLU A 132 -6.84 15.47 11.51
N VAL A 133 -8.09 15.02 11.59
CA VAL A 133 -9.24 15.52 10.77
C VAL A 133 -9.57 17.01 10.93
N PHE A 134 -9.08 17.69 11.97
CA PHE A 134 -9.41 19.09 12.24
C PHE A 134 -8.54 20.10 11.49
N TYR A 135 -7.36 19.68 11.02
CA TYR A 135 -6.41 20.59 10.38
C TYR A 135 -5.76 20.00 9.14
N VAL A 136 -5.66 18.67 9.00
CA VAL A 136 -5.15 18.06 7.77
C VAL A 136 -6.32 17.74 6.83
N PRO A 137 -6.31 18.29 5.61
CA PRO A 137 -7.31 17.95 4.60
C PRO A 137 -7.29 16.46 4.31
N HIS A 138 -8.44 15.81 4.37
CA HIS A 138 -8.60 14.45 3.90
C HIS A 138 -8.30 14.43 2.39
N MET A 139 -7.62 13.39 1.91
CA MET A 139 -7.17 13.28 0.50
C MET A 139 -8.32 13.46 -0.51
N ARG A 140 -9.55 13.09 -0.11
CA ARG A 140 -10.75 13.21 -0.95
C ARG A 140 -11.59 14.47 -0.69
N SER A 141 -11.18 15.36 0.21
CA SER A 141 -11.93 16.58 0.53
C SER A 141 -11.82 17.66 -0.57
N GLY A 142 -10.75 17.60 -1.37
CA GLY A 142 -10.39 18.64 -2.34
C GLY A 142 -10.01 19.98 -1.70
N LEU A 143 -9.73 19.99 -0.39
CA LEU A 143 -9.34 21.17 0.36
C LEU A 143 -7.81 21.28 0.44
N ASN A 144 -7.31 22.51 0.48
CA ASN A 144 -5.89 22.82 0.65
C ASN A 144 -5.70 23.64 1.94
N GLN A 145 -4.55 23.48 2.60
CA GLN A 145 -4.24 24.30 3.76
C GLN A 145 -3.86 25.74 3.35
N PRO A 146 -4.10 26.73 4.24
CA PRO A 146 -4.76 26.63 5.55
C PRO A 146 -6.29 26.52 5.44
N LEU A 147 -6.92 25.77 6.35
CA LEU A 147 -8.38 25.58 6.39
C LEU A 147 -9.09 26.63 7.25
N SER A 148 -10.10 27.30 6.68
CA SER A 148 -11.08 28.11 7.41
C SER A 148 -12.01 27.25 8.29
N PHE A 149 -12.75 27.87 9.20
CA PHE A 149 -13.66 27.16 10.12
C PHE A 149 -14.64 26.23 9.36
N PHE A 150 -15.33 26.73 8.34
CA PHE A 150 -16.29 25.93 7.57
C PHE A 150 -15.62 24.83 6.74
N GLU A 151 -14.40 25.07 6.24
CA GLU A 151 -13.62 24.03 5.57
C GLU A 151 -13.18 22.93 6.52
N ARG A 152 -12.85 23.25 7.78
CA ARG A 152 -12.59 22.24 8.82
C ARG A 152 -13.83 21.41 9.12
N VAL A 153 -15.00 22.04 9.27
CA VAL A 153 -16.27 21.32 9.45
C VAL A 153 -16.54 20.39 8.27
N LYS A 154 -16.40 20.88 7.04
CA LYS A 154 -16.53 20.07 5.82
C LYS A 154 -15.51 18.92 5.82
N ASN A 155 -14.27 19.17 6.21
CA ASN A 155 -13.22 18.16 6.26
C ASN A 155 -13.55 17.05 7.25
N VAL A 156 -14.04 17.38 8.44
CA VAL A 156 -14.48 16.40 9.45
C VAL A 156 -15.63 15.56 8.91
N ILE A 157 -16.64 16.18 8.30
CA ILE A 157 -17.78 15.44 7.71
C ILE A 157 -17.30 14.47 6.62
N VAL A 158 -16.43 14.93 5.71
CA VAL A 158 -15.87 14.08 4.65
C VAL A 158 -15.03 12.94 5.24
N SER A 159 -14.18 13.25 6.22
CA SER A 159 -13.33 12.24 6.87
C SER A 159 -14.20 11.17 7.53
N LEU A 160 -15.19 11.55 8.34
CA LEU A 160 -16.09 10.59 8.99
C LEU A 160 -16.88 9.75 7.97
N ALA A 161 -17.40 10.37 6.90
CA ALA A 161 -18.15 9.65 5.88
C ALA A 161 -17.29 8.58 5.16
N ILE A 162 -16.03 8.91 4.87
CA ILE A 162 -15.10 7.97 4.22
C ILE A 162 -14.55 6.95 5.22
N ASP A 163 -14.05 7.39 6.36
CA ASP A 163 -13.34 6.54 7.33
C ASP A 163 -14.29 5.61 8.10
N LYS A 164 -15.54 6.02 8.37
CA LYS A 164 -16.51 5.15 9.06
C LYS A 164 -17.45 4.42 8.11
N GLY A 165 -17.81 5.02 6.97
CA GLY A 165 -18.68 4.35 6.01
C GLY A 165 -17.90 3.37 5.13
N PHE A 166 -16.93 3.90 4.40
CA PHE A 166 -16.24 3.16 3.37
C PHE A 166 -15.17 2.21 3.94
N ALA A 167 -14.44 2.60 4.99
CA ALA A 167 -13.46 1.70 5.60
C ALA A 167 -14.12 0.48 6.24
N SER A 168 -15.26 0.63 6.93
CA SER A 168 -16.00 -0.52 7.48
C SER A 168 -16.48 -1.50 6.41
N TYR A 169 -16.83 -1.01 5.21
CA TYR A 169 -17.12 -1.89 4.08
C TYR A 169 -15.88 -2.68 3.63
N ILE A 170 -14.71 -2.03 3.54
CA ILE A 170 -13.45 -2.72 3.23
C ILE A 170 -13.15 -3.76 4.30
N ASP A 171 -13.18 -3.38 5.57
CA ASP A 171 -12.81 -4.26 6.68
C ASP A 171 -13.68 -5.50 6.71
N TYR A 172 -15.00 -5.36 6.56
CA TYR A 172 -15.92 -6.50 6.45
C TYR A 172 -15.55 -7.43 5.27
N ARG A 173 -15.28 -6.86 4.09
CA ARG A 173 -14.89 -7.65 2.90
C ARG A 173 -13.54 -8.35 3.09
N MET A 174 -12.58 -7.69 3.73
CA MET A 174 -11.25 -8.23 4.01
C MET A 174 -11.32 -9.33 5.08
N GLU A 175 -12.12 -9.13 6.13
CA GLU A 175 -12.33 -10.12 7.18
C GLU A 175 -12.94 -11.42 6.63
N LEU A 176 -13.94 -11.32 5.74
CA LEU A 176 -14.50 -12.51 5.08
C LEU A 176 -13.44 -13.28 4.28
N LEU A 177 -12.60 -12.58 3.52
CA LEU A 177 -11.52 -13.20 2.73
C LEU A 177 -10.40 -13.75 3.61
N TYR A 178 -10.12 -13.07 4.73
CA TYR A 178 -9.17 -13.51 5.73
C TYR A 178 -9.66 -14.83 6.32
N ASN A 179 -10.88 -14.87 6.87
CA ASN A 179 -11.45 -16.07 7.50
C ASN A 179 -11.60 -17.25 6.53
N TYR A 180 -11.83 -16.97 5.23
CA TYR A 180 -11.84 -18.01 4.20
C TYR A 180 -10.47 -18.68 4.01
N ASN A 181 -9.38 -17.91 4.03
CA ASN A 181 -8.02 -18.42 3.81
C ASN A 181 -7.33 -18.86 5.11
N PHE A 182 -7.68 -18.23 6.23
CA PHE A 182 -7.07 -18.34 7.55
C PHE A 182 -8.18 -18.58 8.58
N PRO A 183 -8.66 -19.83 8.67
CA PRO A 183 -9.84 -20.13 9.47
C PRO A 183 -9.58 -19.95 10.98
N PRO A 184 -10.57 -19.45 11.74
CA PRO A 184 -10.39 -18.98 13.11
C PRO A 184 -10.01 -20.09 14.10
N GLU A 185 -10.18 -21.37 13.75
CA GLU A 185 -9.75 -22.49 14.60
C GLU A 185 -8.22 -22.62 14.66
N LYS A 186 -7.49 -22.01 13.71
CA LYS A 186 -6.03 -22.13 13.57
C LYS A 186 -5.28 -20.81 13.60
N PHE A 187 -5.94 -19.70 13.30
CA PHE A 187 -5.31 -18.40 13.13
C PHE A 187 -5.96 -17.35 14.05
N PRO A 188 -5.20 -16.33 14.49
CA PRO A 188 -5.75 -15.16 15.16
C PRO A 188 -6.83 -14.49 14.31
N SER A 189 -7.73 -13.77 14.95
CA SER A 189 -8.76 -12.99 14.28
C SER A 189 -8.15 -11.91 13.38
N TYR A 190 -8.92 -11.48 12.38
CA TYR A 190 -8.51 -10.38 11.50
C TYR A 190 -8.20 -9.11 12.31
N GLU A 191 -9.00 -8.79 13.34
CA GLU A 191 -8.77 -7.62 14.22
C GLU A 191 -7.44 -7.72 15.00
N GLU A 192 -7.10 -8.90 15.52
CA GLU A 192 -5.80 -9.12 16.18
C GLU A 192 -4.65 -8.92 15.20
N MET A 193 -4.81 -9.37 13.96
CA MET A 193 -3.80 -9.19 12.93
C MET A 193 -3.64 -7.73 12.48
N LEU A 194 -4.69 -6.91 12.53
CA LEU A 194 -4.58 -5.46 12.31
C LEU A 194 -3.70 -4.81 13.39
N LYS A 195 -3.84 -5.24 14.64
CA LYS A 195 -3.03 -4.76 15.78
C LYS A 195 -1.59 -5.32 15.78
N ASN A 196 -1.32 -6.36 14.98
CA ASN A 196 0.02 -6.94 14.83
C ASN A 196 0.91 -6.15 13.83
N VAL A 197 0.38 -5.10 13.21
CA VAL A 197 1.16 -4.16 12.40
C VAL A 197 2.07 -3.34 13.32
N SER A 198 3.37 -3.56 13.21
CA SER A 198 4.36 -2.94 14.09
C SER A 198 5.01 -1.69 13.46
N LEU A 199 4.96 -1.57 12.13
CA LEU A 199 5.60 -0.48 11.39
C LEU A 199 4.87 -0.21 10.09
N VAL A 200 4.80 1.07 9.71
CA VAL A 200 4.23 1.55 8.45
C VAL A 200 5.29 2.38 7.74
N LEU A 201 5.76 1.89 6.59
CA LEU A 201 6.63 2.61 5.67
C LEU A 201 5.75 3.37 4.67
N THR A 202 5.89 4.68 4.60
CA THR A 202 5.14 5.52 3.66
C THR A 202 6.06 6.27 2.71
N ILE A 203 5.60 6.50 1.48
CA ILE A 203 6.34 7.27 0.47
C ILE A 203 6.27 8.79 0.71
N SER A 204 5.72 9.28 1.83
CA SER A 204 5.77 10.71 2.18
C SER A 204 7.12 11.12 2.76
N HIS A 205 7.33 12.43 2.82
CA HIS A 205 8.44 13.08 3.49
C HIS A 205 7.92 14.30 4.26
N PHE A 206 8.53 14.63 5.40
CA PHE A 206 8.10 15.73 6.26
C PHE A 206 8.20 17.09 5.56
N SER A 207 9.06 17.23 4.55
CA SER A 207 9.15 18.43 3.71
C SER A 207 8.02 18.51 2.67
N GLU A 208 7.27 17.43 2.48
CA GLU A 208 6.21 17.31 1.49
C GLU A 208 4.82 17.34 2.15
N GLY A 209 4.12 18.45 1.93
CA GLY A 209 2.72 18.60 2.29
C GLY A 209 2.52 19.07 3.73
N VAL A 210 1.63 18.37 4.43
CA VAL A 210 0.99 18.87 5.65
C VAL A 210 1.71 18.35 6.89
N ILE A 211 1.91 19.20 7.90
CA ILE A 211 2.43 18.78 9.21
C ILE A 211 1.44 17.80 9.86
N ARG A 212 1.96 16.68 10.36
CA ARG A 212 1.18 15.59 10.97
C ARG A 212 1.83 15.09 12.26
N PRO A 213 1.03 14.57 13.20
CA PRO A 213 1.52 14.06 14.48
C PRO A 213 1.90 12.58 14.36
N ASP A 214 2.69 12.21 13.35
CA ASP A 214 3.01 10.81 13.07
C ASP A 214 3.81 10.18 14.23
N VAL A 215 3.31 9.06 14.73
CA VAL A 215 4.00 8.24 15.75
C VAL A 215 5.27 7.61 15.18
N PRO A 216 6.26 7.22 16.01
CA PRO A 216 7.51 6.59 15.54
C PRO A 216 7.32 5.31 14.71
N ALA A 217 6.16 4.65 14.81
CA ALA A 217 5.82 3.48 14.02
C ALA A 217 5.48 3.82 12.54
N ILE A 218 5.30 5.10 12.20
CA ILE A 218 5.14 5.57 10.83
C ILE A 218 6.48 6.15 10.39
N VAL A 219 7.13 5.50 9.43
CA VAL A 219 8.44 5.90 8.92
C VAL A 219 8.30 6.35 7.47
N GLU A 220 8.68 7.60 7.25
CA GLU A 220 8.73 8.24 5.95
C GLU A 220 9.98 7.80 5.19
N VAL A 221 9.77 7.12 4.07
CA VAL A 221 10.83 6.55 3.21
C VAL A 221 10.74 7.06 1.78
N ALA A 222 10.23 8.27 1.58
CA ALA A 222 10.27 8.93 0.27
C ALA A 222 11.69 8.90 -0.30
N GLY A 223 11.79 8.53 -1.58
CA GLY A 223 13.08 8.51 -2.29
C GLY A 223 14.00 7.36 -1.89
N ILE A 224 13.54 6.33 -1.16
CA ILE A 224 14.33 5.13 -0.86
C ILE A 224 14.82 4.40 -2.14
N GLN A 225 14.14 4.62 -3.26
CA GLN A 225 14.51 4.13 -4.59
C GLN A 225 15.59 4.96 -5.31
N VAL A 226 15.90 6.18 -4.83
CA VAL A 226 16.87 7.07 -5.45
C VAL A 226 18.28 6.58 -5.14
N LYS A 227 19.04 6.25 -6.18
CA LYS A 227 20.44 5.83 -6.03
C LYS A 227 21.28 7.04 -5.58
N PRO A 228 22.17 6.90 -4.57
CA PRO A 228 23.04 7.98 -4.13
C PRO A 228 23.89 8.56 -5.27
N LYS A 229 24.29 7.69 -6.20
CA LYS A 229 24.92 8.08 -7.47
C LYS A 229 23.87 7.93 -8.57
N PRO A 230 23.46 9.02 -9.25
CA PRO A 230 22.60 8.93 -10.42
C PRO A 230 23.31 8.13 -11.51
N GLU A 231 22.58 7.29 -12.23
CA GLU A 231 23.07 6.71 -13.47
C GLU A 231 23.31 7.83 -14.49
N GLU A 232 24.37 7.71 -15.29
CA GLU A 232 24.59 8.65 -16.38
C GLU A 232 23.37 8.64 -17.29
N LEU A 233 22.79 9.83 -17.52
CA LEU A 233 21.68 9.96 -18.45
C LEU A 233 22.11 9.38 -19.80
N PRO A 234 21.26 8.57 -20.46
CA PRO A 234 21.53 8.13 -21.82
C PRO A 234 21.85 9.38 -22.65
N LYS A 235 22.93 9.35 -23.43
CA LYS A 235 23.28 10.46 -24.32
C LYS A 235 22.15 10.62 -25.35
N VAL A 236 21.21 11.52 -25.06
CA VAL A 236 20.13 11.85 -25.98
C VAL A 236 20.78 12.61 -27.13
N SER A 237 20.78 12.05 -28.34
CA SER A 237 21.13 12.84 -29.52
C SER A 237 20.08 13.94 -29.67
N HIS A 238 20.50 15.16 -29.97
CA HIS A 238 19.63 16.35 -30.09
C HIS A 238 18.43 16.20 -31.06
N SER A 239 18.35 15.11 -31.82
CA SER A 239 17.23 14.75 -32.69
C SER A 239 15.98 14.24 -31.97
N SER A 240 16.06 13.90 -30.67
CA SER A 240 14.95 13.26 -29.93
C SER A 240 14.25 14.19 -28.93
N ILE A 241 14.60 15.49 -28.92
CA ILE A 241 13.89 16.49 -28.13
C ILE A 241 12.55 16.75 -28.83
N VAL A 242 11.48 16.14 -28.32
CA VAL A 242 10.12 16.53 -28.66
C VAL A 242 9.91 17.95 -28.12
N ASN A 243 9.93 18.94 -29.02
CA ASN A 243 9.56 20.32 -28.72
C ASN A 243 8.11 20.36 -28.21
N PHE A 244 7.93 20.43 -26.89
CA PHE A 244 6.65 20.84 -26.31
C PHE A 244 6.50 22.35 -26.49
N ASN A 245 6.10 22.78 -27.70
CA ASN A 245 5.61 24.14 -27.98
C ASN A 245 4.20 24.37 -27.39
N GLY A 246 3.95 23.92 -26.16
CA GLY A 246 2.74 24.22 -25.41
C GLY A 246 3.01 25.41 -24.51
N ARG A 247 2.53 26.60 -24.88
CA ARG A 247 2.57 27.80 -24.03
C ARG A 247 1.90 27.50 -22.68
N CYS A 248 2.70 27.42 -21.61
CA CYS A 248 2.18 27.62 -20.26
C CYS A 248 1.72 29.07 -20.15
N LYS A 249 0.41 29.29 -20.09
CA LYS A 249 -0.15 30.56 -19.63
C LYS A 249 0.04 30.61 -18.11
N VAL A 250 0.80 31.60 -17.66
CA VAL A 250 0.80 32.09 -16.26
C VAL A 250 -0.52 32.81 -16.01
#